data_AF-A0AB74HP08-F1
#
_entry.id   AF-A0AB74HP08-F1
#
_cell.length_a   1.000
_cell.length_b   1.000
_cell.length_c   1.000
_cell.angle_alpha   90.00
_cell.angle_beta   90.00
_cell.angle_gamma   90.00
#
_symmetry.space_group_name_H-M   'P 1'
#
loop_
_entity.id
_entity.type
_entity.pdbx_description
1 polymer ?
#
loop_
_entity_poly.entity_id
_entity_poly.type
_entity_poly.pdbx_seq_one_letter_code
_entity_poly.pdbx_strand_id
1 'polypeptide(L)'
;MSALKRKGRWVLVIGLLVVGGGLLAMSFWKTESSLRPPLPTVRVGSVTAEVRQSTFCWSDQGQGVCEDHGLPGADDLQLVPVKPGAEIDVTFHAEPSNFSFNQIVDGELVPSEQVVPDEPGVYLFETGGDWAQGDSRYVFGVKVEE
;
A
#
# COMPACT_ATOMS: atom_id res chain seq x y z
N MET A 1 -20.56 -37.76 -47.20
CA MET A 1 -21.04 -37.28 -45.87
C MET A 1 -19.87 -37.21 -44.88
N SER A 2 -19.03 -36.16 -44.88
CA SER A 2 -17.90 -36.09 -43.92
C SER A 2 -17.35 -34.68 -43.66
N ALA A 3 -17.50 -33.73 -44.60
CA ALA A 3 -16.88 -32.41 -44.47
C ALA A 3 -17.66 -31.40 -43.60
N LEU A 4 -19.01 -31.46 -43.59
CA LEU A 4 -19.83 -30.47 -42.84
C LEU A 4 -19.74 -30.66 -41.31
N LYS A 5 -19.64 -31.91 -40.83
CA LYS A 5 -19.68 -32.24 -39.39
C LYS A 5 -18.40 -31.80 -38.64
N ARG A 6 -17.28 -31.66 -39.37
CA ARG A 6 -15.98 -31.29 -38.81
C ARG A 6 -15.90 -29.77 -38.58
N LYS A 7 -16.35 -28.95 -39.54
CA LYS A 7 -16.30 -27.48 -39.46
C LYS A 7 -17.17 -26.91 -38.33
N GLY A 8 -18.38 -27.44 -38.11
CA GLY A 8 -19.25 -27.01 -37.02
C GLY A 8 -18.69 -27.32 -35.61
N ARG A 9 -17.94 -28.42 -35.46
CA ARG A 9 -17.29 -28.78 -34.19
C ARG A 9 -16.16 -27.82 -33.80
N TRP A 10 -15.38 -27.34 -34.77
CA TRP A 10 -14.31 -26.37 -34.50
C TRP A 10 -14.86 -24.98 -34.15
N VAL A 11 -15.95 -24.54 -34.80
CA VAL A 11 -16.62 -23.27 -34.46
C VAL A 11 -17.22 -23.32 -33.05
N LEU A 12 -17.80 -24.45 -32.63
CA LEU A 12 -18.31 -24.64 -31.26
C LEU A 12 -17.19 -24.65 -30.20
N VAL A 13 -16.04 -25.29 -30.49
CA VAL A 13 -14.90 -25.32 -29.56
C VAL A 13 -14.23 -23.96 -29.45
N ILE A 14 -14.08 -23.23 -30.56
CA ILE A 14 -13.55 -21.85 -30.56
C ILE A 14 -14.52 -20.92 -29.83
N GLY A 15 -15.83 -21.06 -30.04
CA GLY A 15 -16.85 -20.31 -29.30
C GLY A 15 -16.80 -20.56 -27.79
N LEU A 16 -16.65 -21.82 -27.35
CA LEU A 16 -16.50 -22.17 -25.93
C LEU A 16 -15.19 -21.66 -25.32
N LEU A 17 -14.09 -21.61 -26.09
CA LEU A 17 -12.81 -21.06 -25.64
C LEU A 17 -12.84 -19.53 -25.51
N VAL A 18 -13.54 -18.82 -26.40
CA VAL A 18 -13.69 -17.36 -26.32
C VAL A 18 -14.63 -16.95 -25.19
N VAL A 19 -15.73 -17.68 -24.98
CA VAL A 19 -16.66 -17.44 -23.85
C VAL A 19 -16.02 -17.83 -22.52
N GLY A 20 -15.33 -18.98 -22.45
CA GLY A 20 -14.60 -19.40 -21.25
C GLY A 20 -13.41 -18.49 -20.91
N GLY A 21 -12.65 -18.04 -21.92
CA GLY A 21 -11.54 -17.09 -21.75
C GLY A 21 -12.03 -15.67 -21.39
N GLY A 22 -13.15 -15.23 -21.95
CA GLY A 22 -13.77 -13.94 -21.61
C GLY A 22 -14.31 -13.90 -20.18
N LEU A 23 -14.92 -15.00 -19.69
CA LEU A 23 -15.37 -15.10 -18.30
C LEU A 23 -14.21 -15.22 -17.29
N LEU A 24 -13.09 -15.84 -17.67
CA LEU A 24 -11.89 -15.91 -16.83
C LEU A 24 -11.10 -14.58 -16.79
N ALA A 25 -11.13 -13.78 -17.87
CA ALA A 25 -10.44 -12.49 -17.92
C ALA A 25 -11.16 -11.38 -17.12
N MET A 26 -12.48 -11.47 -16.94
CA MET A 26 -13.26 -10.50 -16.16
C MET A 26 -13.08 -10.64 -14.64
N SER A 27 -12.47 -11.73 -14.18
CA SER A 27 -12.24 -11.98 -12.74
C SER A 27 -10.98 -11.32 -12.19
N PHE A 28 -10.20 -10.62 -13.02
CA PHE A 28 -8.89 -10.05 -12.66
C PHE A 28 -8.87 -8.53 -12.50
N TRP A 29 -10.04 -7.88 -12.46
CA TRP A 29 -10.13 -6.50 -11.99
C TRP A 29 -10.40 -6.54 -10.49
N LYS A 30 -9.34 -6.51 -9.69
CA LYS A 30 -9.44 -6.16 -8.27
C LYS A 30 -9.98 -4.73 -8.21
N THR A 31 -11.26 -4.59 -7.87
CA THR A 31 -11.80 -3.34 -7.35
C THR A 31 -11.07 -3.05 -6.05
N GLU A 32 -10.08 -2.16 -6.09
CA GLU A 32 -9.62 -1.44 -4.89
C GLU A 32 -10.88 -0.85 -4.24
N SER A 33 -11.20 -1.28 -3.03
CA SER A 33 -12.38 -0.82 -2.32
C SER A 33 -12.18 0.65 -1.97
N SER A 34 -13.10 1.54 -2.38
CA SER A 34 -13.05 2.97 -2.02
C SER A 34 -13.17 3.23 -0.51
N LEU A 35 -13.44 2.18 0.28
CA LEU A 35 -13.52 2.21 1.74
C LEU A 35 -12.16 2.05 2.44
N ARG A 36 -11.05 2.07 1.71
CA ARG A 36 -9.72 2.17 2.30
C ARG A 36 -9.01 3.43 1.82
N PRO A 37 -8.26 4.09 2.71
CA PRO A 37 -7.46 5.24 2.32
C PRO A 37 -6.34 4.80 1.36
N PRO A 38 -6.01 5.60 0.33
CA PRO A 38 -4.90 5.29 -0.56
C PRO A 38 -3.56 5.34 0.17
N LEU A 39 -2.68 4.35 -0.08
CA LEU A 39 -1.33 4.38 0.45
C LEU A 39 -0.55 5.59 -0.10
N PRO A 40 0.21 6.32 0.75
CA PRO A 40 1.14 7.32 0.27
C PRO A 40 2.33 6.65 -0.42
N THR A 41 3.04 7.43 -1.21
CA THR A 41 4.39 7.08 -1.65
C THR A 41 5.38 7.65 -0.65
N VAL A 42 6.28 6.82 -0.11
CA VAL A 42 7.38 7.27 0.75
C VAL A 42 8.70 7.05 0.03
N ARG A 43 9.45 8.13 -0.19
CA ARG A 43 10.81 8.07 -0.74
C ARG A 43 11.80 8.41 0.36
N VAL A 44 12.88 7.64 0.44
CA VAL A 44 13.98 7.86 1.38
C VAL A 44 15.25 8.03 0.55
N GLY A 45 15.63 9.28 0.34
CA GLY A 45 16.60 9.67 -0.69
C GLY A 45 16.21 9.13 -2.08
N SER A 46 17.01 8.20 -2.61
CA SER A 46 16.77 7.59 -3.93
C SER A 46 15.90 6.34 -3.91
N VAL A 47 15.54 5.80 -2.74
CA VAL A 47 14.81 4.53 -2.60
C VAL A 47 13.35 4.81 -2.30
N THR A 48 12.43 3.99 -2.82
CA THR A 48 11.01 4.02 -2.42
C THR A 48 10.78 2.92 -1.40
N ALA A 49 10.29 3.29 -0.20
CA ALA A 49 10.00 2.33 0.86
C ALA A 49 8.66 1.64 0.59
N GLU A 50 8.54 0.36 0.99
CA GLU A 50 7.24 -0.28 1.10
C GLU A 50 6.50 0.34 2.29
N VAL A 51 5.28 0.82 2.02
CA VAL A 51 4.41 1.41 3.03
C VAL A 51 3.29 0.44 3.34
N ARG A 52 3.04 0.23 4.63
CA ARG A 52 1.88 -0.53 5.09
C ARG A 52 0.85 0.37 5.75
N GLN A 53 -0.40 0.05 5.49
CA GLN A 53 -1.54 0.65 6.18
C GLN A 53 -1.54 0.21 7.64
N SER A 54 -1.60 1.17 8.57
CA SER A 54 -1.82 0.96 10.01
C SER A 54 -3.24 1.39 10.36
N THR A 55 -3.52 1.73 11.62
CA THR A 55 -4.85 2.18 12.10
C THR A 55 -5.45 3.26 11.20
N PHE A 56 -6.71 3.08 10.83
CA PHE A 56 -7.47 4.05 10.05
C PHE A 56 -8.96 3.94 10.33
N CYS A 57 -9.66 5.05 10.12
CA CYS A 57 -11.11 5.10 9.98
C CYS A 57 -11.42 5.86 8.68
N TRP A 58 -12.07 5.20 7.72
CA TRP A 58 -12.31 5.78 6.40
C TRP A 58 -13.75 5.59 5.96
N SER A 59 -14.31 6.64 5.34
CA SER A 59 -15.68 6.64 4.87
C SER A 59 -15.79 7.15 3.43
N ASP A 60 -16.64 6.48 2.66
CA ASP A 60 -17.01 6.89 1.31
C ASP A 60 -18.46 6.48 1.04
N GLN A 61 -19.21 7.34 0.34
CA GLN A 61 -20.58 7.07 -0.13
C GLN A 61 -21.54 6.50 0.94
N GLY A 62 -21.43 6.98 2.18
CA GLY A 62 -22.31 6.58 3.30
C GLY A 62 -21.96 5.24 3.94
N GLN A 63 -20.83 4.63 3.58
CA GLN A 63 -20.26 3.48 4.26
C GLN A 63 -18.94 3.88 4.92
N GLY A 64 -18.58 3.23 6.02
CA GLY A 64 -17.34 3.49 6.74
C GLY A 64 -16.76 2.22 7.33
N VAL A 65 -15.44 2.15 7.35
CA VAL A 65 -14.65 1.05 7.92
C VAL A 65 -13.61 1.65 8.86
N CYS A 66 -13.49 1.06 10.04
CA CYS A 66 -12.38 1.33 10.94
C CYS A 66 -11.61 0.02 11.15
N GLU A 67 -10.29 0.07 10.98
CA GLU A 67 -9.40 -1.02 11.32
C GLU A 67 -8.35 -0.49 12.29
N ASP A 68 -8.17 -1.20 13.41
CA ASP A 68 -7.17 -0.88 14.42
C ASP A 68 -6.02 -1.88 14.36
N HIS A 69 -4.80 -1.36 14.31
CA HIS A 69 -3.57 -2.12 14.16
C HIS A 69 -2.59 -1.74 15.27
N GLY A 70 -1.92 -2.73 15.85
CA GLY A 70 -0.80 -2.46 16.75
C GLY A 70 0.39 -1.89 15.99
N LEU A 71 1.27 -1.17 16.69
CA LEU A 71 2.52 -0.72 16.10
C LEU A 71 3.40 -1.92 15.72
N PRO A 72 4.01 -1.93 14.52
CA PRO A 72 4.82 -3.04 14.06
C PRO A 72 6.19 -3.09 14.74
N GLY A 73 6.75 -4.29 14.83
CA GLY A 73 8.18 -4.51 15.04
C GLY A 73 8.96 -4.53 13.72
N ALA A 74 10.28 -4.65 13.82
CA ALA A 74 11.16 -4.66 12.64
C ALA A 74 10.88 -5.86 11.71
N ASP A 75 10.54 -7.02 12.27
CA ASP A 75 10.27 -8.25 11.51
C ASP A 75 8.92 -8.20 10.75
N ASP A 76 8.06 -7.24 11.07
CA ASP A 76 6.75 -7.06 10.42
C ASP A 76 6.84 -6.20 9.14
N LEU A 77 7.98 -5.54 8.91
CA LEU A 77 8.17 -4.57 7.84
C LEU A 77 9.33 -4.96 6.92
N GLN A 78 9.21 -4.58 5.65
CA GLN A 78 10.37 -4.59 4.76
C GLN A 78 11.28 -3.42 5.14
N LEU A 79 12.52 -3.73 5.52
CA LEU A 79 13.55 -2.73 5.82
C LEU A 79 14.34 -2.40 4.56
N VAL A 80 14.22 -1.17 4.08
CA VAL A 80 15.02 -0.71 2.93
C VAL A 80 16.36 -0.14 3.39
N PRO A 81 17.50 -0.54 2.79
CA PRO A 81 18.81 0.01 3.14
C PRO A 81 18.94 1.44 2.61
N VAL A 82 19.36 2.36 3.46
CA VAL A 82 19.45 3.80 3.17
C VAL A 82 20.70 4.42 3.78
N LYS A 83 21.04 5.63 3.32
CA LYS A 83 22.17 6.39 3.86
C LYS A 83 21.77 7.16 5.11
N PRO A 84 22.71 7.39 6.04
CA PRO A 84 22.51 8.33 7.14
C PRO A 84 22.16 9.72 6.60
N GLY A 85 21.27 10.43 7.28
CA GLY A 85 20.86 11.79 6.94
C GLY A 85 20.03 11.91 5.65
N ALA A 86 19.55 10.80 5.08
CA ALA A 86 18.71 10.85 3.89
C ALA A 86 17.35 11.50 4.21
N GLU A 87 16.90 12.43 3.36
CA GLU A 87 15.56 13.03 3.45
C GLU A 87 14.47 11.99 3.18
N ILE A 88 13.35 12.13 3.89
CA ILE A 88 12.16 11.29 3.76
C ILE A 88 11.04 12.13 3.16
N ASP A 89 10.66 11.85 1.92
CA ASP A 89 9.55 12.51 1.25
C ASP A 89 8.30 11.64 1.31
N VAL A 90 7.25 12.12 1.98
CA VAL A 90 5.92 11.49 1.99
C VAL A 90 5.01 12.23 1.01
N THR A 91 4.43 11.51 0.05
CA THR A 91 3.49 12.07 -0.92
C THR A 91 2.17 11.33 -0.85
N PHE A 92 1.12 12.04 -0.42
CA PHE A 92 -0.25 11.51 -0.40
C PHE A 92 -0.95 11.73 -1.74
N HIS A 93 -1.95 10.89 -2.04
CA HIS A 93 -2.79 11.08 -3.23
C HIS A 93 -3.59 12.39 -3.17
N ALA A 94 -4.06 12.73 -1.97
CA ALA A 94 -4.66 14.02 -1.63
C ALA A 94 -3.99 14.52 -0.35
N GLU A 95 -3.67 15.80 -0.27
CA GLU A 95 -3.00 16.36 0.90
C GLU A 95 -3.92 16.31 2.13
N PRO A 96 -3.47 15.79 3.28
CA PRO A 96 -4.28 15.81 4.49
C PRO A 96 -4.41 17.23 5.06
N SER A 97 -5.49 17.49 5.79
CA SER A 97 -5.66 18.73 6.56
C SER A 97 -4.75 18.80 7.79
N ASN A 98 -4.34 17.65 8.31
CA ASN A 98 -3.37 17.53 9.38
C ASN A 98 -2.36 16.45 9.01
N PHE A 99 -1.08 16.77 9.05
CA PHE A 99 -0.01 15.82 8.78
C PHE A 99 0.71 15.47 10.08
N SER A 100 1.07 14.19 10.23
CA SER A 100 1.88 13.68 11.33
C SER A 100 3.01 12.78 10.81
N PHE A 101 4.15 12.88 11.49
CA PHE A 101 5.33 12.07 11.22
C PHE A 101 6.03 11.76 12.54
N ASN A 102 6.19 10.47 12.81
CA ASN A 102 6.69 9.95 14.06
C ASN A 102 7.70 8.83 13.80
N GLN A 103 8.65 8.66 14.71
CA GLN A 103 9.44 7.45 14.82
C GLN A 103 8.78 6.52 15.85
N ILE A 104 8.84 5.21 15.61
CA ILE A 104 8.45 4.20 16.60
C ILE A 104 9.69 3.84 17.42
N VAL A 105 9.69 4.18 18.71
CA VAL A 105 10.79 3.92 19.65
C VAL A 105 10.21 3.14 20.83
N ASP A 106 10.74 1.95 21.09
CA ASP A 106 10.29 1.07 22.18
C ASP A 106 8.77 0.83 22.24
N GLY A 107 8.12 0.78 21.08
CA GLY A 107 6.67 0.57 20.95
C GLY A 107 5.84 1.83 21.20
N GLU A 108 6.46 3.02 21.22
CA GLU A 108 5.80 4.31 21.37
C GLU A 108 6.05 5.21 20.16
N LEU A 109 5.10 6.11 19.87
CA LEU A 109 5.24 7.12 18.82
C LEU A 109 5.92 8.37 19.38
N VAL A 110 7.07 8.71 18.80
CA VAL A 110 7.83 9.91 19.14
C VAL A 110 7.84 10.83 17.94
N PRO A 111 7.39 12.11 18.05
CA PRO A 111 7.47 13.07 16.96
C PRO A 111 8.90 13.18 16.42
N SER A 112 9.04 13.11 15.10
CA SER A 112 10.36 13.07 14.46
C SER A 112 10.40 13.95 13.21
N GLU A 113 11.61 14.30 12.80
CA GLU A 113 11.86 14.97 11.54
C GLU A 113 11.83 13.95 10.38
N GLN A 114 11.54 14.44 9.18
CA GLN A 114 11.52 13.63 7.95
C GLN A 114 12.95 13.40 7.42
N VAL A 115 13.83 12.91 8.28
CA VAL A 115 15.25 12.63 7.98
C VAL A 115 15.65 11.34 8.68
N VAL A 116 16.39 10.49 7.97
CA VAL A 116 16.95 9.25 8.52
C VAL A 116 18.07 9.59 9.52
N PRO A 117 18.06 9.00 10.73
CA PRO A 117 19.14 9.19 11.70
C PRO A 117 20.53 8.84 11.17
N ASP A 118 21.55 9.52 11.70
CA ASP A 118 22.95 9.33 11.26
C ASP A 118 23.58 8.03 11.79
N GLU A 119 23.06 7.53 12.91
CA GLU A 119 23.59 6.34 13.56
C GLU A 119 23.19 5.06 12.81
N PRO A 120 24.06 4.04 12.71
CA PRO A 120 23.70 2.74 12.16
C PRO A 120 22.61 2.07 13.00
N GLY A 121 21.60 1.50 12.32
CA GLY A 121 20.48 0.90 13.03
C GLY A 121 19.26 0.62 12.16
N VAL A 122 18.23 0.07 12.79
CA VAL A 122 16.91 -0.11 12.20
C VAL A 122 15.99 0.96 12.76
N TYR A 123 15.30 1.65 11.86
CA TYR A 123 14.42 2.76 12.20
C TYR A 123 13.05 2.53 11.59
N LEU A 124 12.02 2.59 12.42
CA LEU A 124 10.63 2.42 12.01
C LEU A 124 9.91 3.75 12.16
N PHE A 125 9.10 4.10 11.17
CA PHE A 125 8.38 5.36 11.14
C PHE A 125 6.89 5.13 10.96
N GLU A 126 6.13 6.06 11.50
CA GLU A 126 4.71 6.21 11.27
C GLU A 126 4.46 7.59 10.66
N THR A 127 3.63 7.64 9.64
CA THR A 127 3.15 8.90 9.07
C THR A 127 1.67 8.78 8.78
N GLY A 128 0.96 9.89 8.82
CA GLY A 128 -0.46 9.87 8.57
C GLY A 128 -1.08 11.25 8.59
N GLY A 129 -2.40 11.27 8.50
CA GLY A 129 -3.12 12.51 8.53
C GLY A 129 -4.63 12.36 8.57
N ASP A 130 -5.28 13.50 8.44
CA ASP A 130 -6.72 13.64 8.46
C ASP A 130 -7.24 14.16 7.11
N TRP A 131 -8.34 13.60 6.62
CA TRP A 131 -9.04 13.98 5.40
C TRP A 131 -10.53 14.12 5.68
N ALA A 132 -11.27 14.65 4.70
CA ALA A 132 -12.73 14.73 4.79
C ALA A 132 -13.39 13.35 4.92
N GLN A 133 -12.76 12.31 4.37
CA GLN A 133 -13.20 10.92 4.41
C GLN A 133 -12.92 10.24 5.76
N GLY A 134 -11.98 10.77 6.57
CA GLY A 134 -11.53 10.19 7.82
C GLY A 134 -10.02 10.32 8.01
N ASP A 135 -9.43 9.47 8.85
CA ASP A 135 -8.02 9.51 9.21
C ASP A 135 -7.33 8.18 8.87
N SER A 136 -6.01 8.27 8.69
CA SER A 136 -5.21 7.10 8.32
C SER A 136 -3.76 7.25 8.76
N ARG A 137 -3.20 6.15 9.25
CA ARG A 137 -1.80 6.00 9.66
C ARG A 137 -1.10 4.96 8.79
N TYR A 138 0.17 5.18 8.53
CA TYR A 138 0.98 4.35 7.66
C TYR A 138 2.35 4.13 8.27
N VAL A 139 2.90 2.94 8.08
CA VAL A 139 4.18 2.54 8.68
C VAL A 139 5.15 2.03 7.63
N PHE A 140 6.42 2.34 7.81
CA PHE A 140 7.52 1.86 6.97
C PHE A 140 8.81 1.74 7.78
N GLY A 141 9.75 0.93 7.31
CA GLY A 141 11.01 0.66 8.00
C GLY A 141 12.21 0.88 7.09
N VAL A 142 13.29 1.39 7.68
CA VAL A 142 14.57 1.60 7.01
C VAL A 142 15.71 0.99 7.84
N LYS A 143 16.82 0.68 7.16
CA LYS A 143 18.05 0.23 7.80
C LYS A 143 19.20 1.13 7.36
N VAL A 144 19.88 1.73 8.32
CA VAL A 144 21.13 2.47 8.12
C VAL A 144 22.28 1.48 8.28
N GLU A 145 23.05 1.31 7.23
CA GLU A 145 24.26 0.45 7.24
C GLU A 145 25.47 1.24 7.74
N GLU A 146 26.47 0.53 8.28
CA GLU A 146 27.77 1.09 8.72
C GLU A 146 28.62 1.62 7.56
#